data_AF-A0A816X2M4-F1
#
_entry.id   AF-A0A816X2M4-F1
#
_cell.length_a   1.000
_cell.length_b   1.000
_cell.length_c   1.000
_cell.angle_alpha   90.00
_cell.angle_beta   90.00
_cell.angle_gamma   90.00
#
_symmetry.space_group_name_H-M   'P 1'
#
loop_
_entity.id
_entity.type
_entity.pdbx_description
1 polymer ?
#
loop_
_entity_poly.entity_id
_entity_poly.type
_entity_poly.pdbx_seq_one_letter_code
_entity_poly.pdbx_strand_id
1 'polypeptide(L)'
;TTMAGFEDDDVAYGSGSNVNIEYPSRASVQIANLDGTGNATFASGLRNPVGIDFHPKSGELYVAVQERDALGDDLVPDYFTRIQKDEFYGWPFG
;
A
#
# COMPACT_ATOMS: atom_id res chain seq x y z
N THR A 1 17.51 -8.64 16.68
CA THR A 1 16.40 -8.51 15.72
C THR A 1 16.56 -7.17 15.06
N THR A 2 17.25 -7.17 13.93
CA THR A 2 17.53 -5.96 13.15
C THR A 2 16.19 -5.42 12.65
N MET A 3 15.96 -4.12 12.83
CA MET A 3 14.92 -3.41 12.08
C MET A 3 15.25 -3.63 10.61
N ALA A 4 14.44 -4.41 9.89
CA ALA A 4 14.38 -4.29 8.44
C ALA A 4 13.97 -2.83 8.19
N GLY A 5 14.84 -1.99 7.63
CA GLY A 5 14.44 -0.58 7.45
C GLY A 5 15.53 0.45 7.18
N PHE A 6 16.74 0.06 6.79
CA PHE A 6 17.68 1.01 6.18
C PHE A 6 18.32 0.50 4.88
N GLU A 7 17.93 -0.69 4.39
CA GLU A 7 18.48 -1.31 3.16
C GLU A 7 17.42 -1.47 2.05
N ASP A 8 16.14 -1.28 2.37
CA ASP A 8 15.02 -1.43 1.45
C ASP A 8 14.27 -0.10 1.29
N ASP A 9 13.88 0.23 0.05
CA ASP A 9 12.96 1.32 -0.27
C ASP A 9 11.54 0.77 -0.39
N ASP A 10 10.60 1.37 0.34
CA ASP A 10 9.17 1.14 0.16
C ASP A 10 8.63 2.02 -0.98
N VAL A 11 8.03 1.39 -1.99
CA VAL A 11 7.44 2.09 -3.14
C VAL A 11 5.94 1.85 -3.20
N ALA A 12 5.19 2.95 -3.17
CA ALA A 12 3.73 2.94 -3.29
C ALA A 12 3.30 2.91 -4.75
N TYR A 13 2.42 1.97 -5.12
CA TYR A 13 1.85 1.88 -6.47
C TYR A 13 0.33 2.04 -6.42
N GLY A 14 -0.14 3.22 -6.82
CA GLY A 14 -1.56 3.50 -6.96
C GLY A 14 -2.23 2.76 -8.11
N SER A 15 -3.54 2.53 -7.95
CA SER A 15 -4.50 2.05 -8.94
C SER A 15 -4.50 2.95 -10.17
N GLY A 16 -4.49 2.34 -11.37
CA GLY A 16 -4.70 3.03 -12.63
C GLY A 16 -6.17 3.22 -13.00
N SER A 17 -7.09 2.62 -12.23
CA SER A 17 -8.54 2.65 -12.45
C SER A 17 -9.33 3.18 -11.25
N ASN A 18 -10.58 3.58 -11.52
CA ASN A 18 -11.54 3.94 -10.48
C ASN A 18 -12.37 2.75 -9.97
N VAL A 19 -12.42 1.61 -10.67
CA VAL A 19 -13.27 0.45 -10.29
C VAL A 19 -12.78 -0.93 -10.73
N ASN A 20 -11.70 -1.03 -11.51
CA ASN A 20 -11.33 -2.30 -12.16
C ASN A 20 -10.33 -3.14 -11.34
N ILE A 21 -10.35 -4.45 -11.60
CA ILE A 21 -9.24 -5.36 -11.27
C ILE A 21 -8.07 -5.04 -12.21
N GLU A 22 -6.87 -4.96 -11.64
CA GLU A 22 -5.65 -4.57 -12.35
C GLU A 22 -4.58 -5.66 -12.35
N TYR A 23 -3.60 -5.47 -13.24
CA TYR A 23 -2.42 -6.32 -13.29
C TYR A 23 -1.62 -6.27 -11.97
N PRO A 24 -0.88 -7.35 -11.64
CA PRO A 24 -0.09 -7.43 -10.42
C PRO A 24 0.83 -6.21 -10.23
N SER A 25 1.09 -5.82 -8.98
CA SER A 25 1.84 -4.63 -8.51
C SER A 25 1.08 -3.30 -8.41
N ARG A 26 -0.10 -3.15 -9.03
CA ARG A 26 -0.95 -1.97 -8.79
C ARG A 26 -1.74 -2.11 -7.49
N ALA A 27 -2.20 -0.99 -6.96
CA ALA A 27 -2.95 -0.92 -5.70
C ALA A 27 -2.23 -1.64 -4.54
N SER A 28 -0.97 -1.29 -4.32
CA SER A 28 -0.09 -2.01 -3.40
C SER A 28 1.07 -1.16 -2.89
N VAL A 29 1.72 -1.66 -1.84
CA VAL A 29 3.05 -1.24 -1.40
C VAL A 29 4.04 -2.34 -1.76
N GLN A 30 5.13 -1.98 -2.44
CA GLN A 30 6.23 -2.87 -2.78
C GLN A 30 7.45 -2.54 -1.94
N ILE A 31 8.29 -3.55 -1.72
CA ILE A 31 9.64 -3.40 -1.17
C ILE A 31 10.66 -3.72 -2.26
N ALA A 32 11.78 -3.00 -2.24
CA ALA A 32 12.90 -3.21 -3.14
C ALA A 32 14.22 -2.92 -2.40
N ASN A 33 15.29 -3.63 -2.73
CA ASN A 33 16.63 -3.25 -2.28
C ASN A 33 17.03 -1.91 -2.94
N LEU A 34 17.87 -1.11 -2.29
CA LEU A 34 18.37 0.16 -2.85
C LEU A 34 19.10 0.02 -4.22
N ASP A 35 19.59 -1.18 -4.54
CA ASP A 35 20.22 -1.48 -5.84
C ASP A 35 19.20 -1.83 -6.95
N GLY A 36 17.90 -1.79 -6.63
CA GLY A 36 16.79 -2.09 -7.53
C GLY A 36 16.48 -3.58 -7.67
N THR A 37 17.16 -4.46 -6.93
CA THR A 37 16.86 -5.90 -6.89
C THR A 37 15.84 -6.22 -5.80
N GLY A 38 15.37 -7.47 -5.73
CA GLY A 38 14.56 -7.94 -4.61
C GLY A 38 13.10 -7.45 -4.59
N ASN A 39 12.62 -6.84 -5.69
CA ASN A 39 11.25 -6.35 -5.79
C ASN A 39 10.21 -7.40 -5.38
N ALA A 40 9.41 -7.07 -4.37
CA ALA A 40 8.32 -7.90 -3.90
C ALA A 40 7.15 -7.06 -3.41
N THR A 41 5.93 -7.61 -3.50
CA THR A 41 4.75 -6.98 -2.92
C THR A 41 4.76 -7.18 -1.42
N PHE A 42 4.74 -6.08 -0.67
CA PHE A 42 4.65 -6.10 0.78
C PHE A 42 3.20 -6.17 1.25
N ALA A 43 2.32 -5.34 0.70
CA ALA A 43 0.89 -5.32 1.00
C ALA A 43 0.09 -4.99 -0.26
N SER A 44 -1.10 -5.57 -0.41
CA SER A 44 -1.93 -5.44 -1.63
C SER A 44 -3.36 -5.02 -1.32
N GLY A 45 -4.13 -4.65 -2.34
CA GLY A 45 -5.51 -4.23 -2.15
C GLY A 45 -5.67 -2.85 -1.52
N LEU A 46 -4.67 -1.97 -1.72
CA LEU A 46 -4.68 -0.58 -1.28
C LEU A 46 -4.90 0.29 -2.52
N ARG A 47 -6.10 0.86 -2.77
CA ARG A 47 -6.40 1.53 -4.07
C ARG A 47 -5.31 2.51 -4.46
N ASN A 48 -5.09 3.56 -3.67
CA ASN A 48 -4.08 4.57 -3.97
C ASN A 48 -3.33 4.95 -2.69
N PRO A 49 -2.29 4.19 -2.29
CA PRO A 49 -1.46 4.52 -1.14
C PRO A 49 -0.63 5.76 -1.47
N VAL A 50 -0.97 6.90 -0.88
CA VAL A 50 -0.39 8.22 -1.21
C VAL A 50 0.59 8.74 -0.16
N GLY A 51 0.51 8.22 1.07
CA GLY A 51 1.44 8.54 2.14
C GLY A 51 1.85 7.27 2.85
N ILE A 52 3.14 7.10 3.11
CA ILE A 52 3.72 5.94 3.78
C ILE A 52 4.74 6.45 4.79
N ASP A 53 4.69 5.95 6.01
CA ASP A 53 5.72 6.24 7.02
C ASP A 53 5.78 5.14 8.09
N PHE A 54 6.92 5.07 8.77
CA PHE A 54 7.12 4.18 9.90
C PHE A 54 6.77 4.88 11.21
N HIS A 55 6.00 4.21 12.06
CA HIS A 55 5.77 4.70 13.40
C HIS A 55 7.09 4.73 14.19
N PRO A 56 7.52 5.89 14.72
CA PRO A 56 8.91 6.12 15.14
C PRO A 56 9.36 5.33 16.38
N LYS A 57 8.42 4.69 17.08
CA LYS A 57 8.71 3.86 18.27
C LYS A 57 8.54 2.37 18.01
N SER A 58 7.55 1.97 17.23
CA SER A 58 7.25 0.55 16.98
C SER A 58 7.90 0.03 15.70
N GLY A 59 8.27 0.91 14.77
CA GLY A 59 8.75 0.51 13.44
C GLY A 59 7.65 -0.09 12.57
N GLU A 60 6.37 0.09 12.93
CA GLU A 60 5.25 -0.39 12.12
C GLU A 60 5.00 0.53 10.93
N LEU A 61 4.72 -0.05 9.77
CA LEU A 61 4.45 0.68 8.54
C LEU A 61 2.99 1.11 8.48
N TYR A 62 2.75 2.39 8.22
CA TYR A 62 1.42 2.97 8.07
C TYR A 62 1.25 3.61 6.70
N VAL A 63 0.02 3.55 6.19
CA VAL A 63 -0.34 4.13 4.89
C VAL A 63 -1.63 4.93 4.95
N ALA A 64 -1.68 6.02 4.19
CA ALA A 64 -2.90 6.73 3.83
C ALA A 64 -3.34 6.31 2.42
N VAL A 65 -4.60 5.89 2.27
CA VAL A 65 -5.16 5.35 1.02
C VAL A 65 -6.32 6.21 0.56
N GLN A 66 -6.26 6.66 -0.70
CA GLN A 66 -7.38 7.33 -1.37
C GLN A 66 -8.27 6.30 -2.09
N GLU A 67 -9.54 6.26 -1.74
CA GLU A 67 -10.57 5.37 -2.29
C GLU A 67 -11.31 5.98 -3.50
N ARG A 68 -12.41 5.37 -3.95
CA ARG A 68 -13.08 5.68 -5.23
C ARG A 68 -13.52 7.14 -5.34
N ASP A 69 -13.40 7.65 -6.55
CA ASP A 69 -13.83 9.00 -6.89
C ASP A 69 -15.26 9.01 -7.45
N ALA A 70 -16.05 10.00 -7.06
CA ALA A 70 -17.34 10.38 -7.69
C ALA A 70 -18.42 9.28 -7.79
N LEU A 71 -18.49 8.37 -6.82
CA LEU A 71 -19.50 7.31 -6.77
C LEU A 71 -20.52 7.44 -5.62
N GLY A 72 -20.48 8.56 -4.89
CA GLY A 72 -21.35 8.83 -3.75
C GLY A 72 -20.77 8.37 -2.41
N ASP A 73 -21.52 8.62 -1.34
CA ASP A 73 -21.03 8.52 0.05
C ASP A 73 -21.26 7.14 0.69
N ASP A 74 -21.95 6.23 0.01
CA ASP A 74 -22.30 4.89 0.51
C ASP A 74 -21.19 3.84 0.24
N LEU A 75 -19.96 4.28 0.01
CA LEU A 75 -18.80 3.43 -0.31
C LEU A 75 -17.73 3.51 0.76
N VAL A 76 -16.71 2.64 0.63
CA VAL A 76 -15.52 2.67 1.48
C VAL A 76 -14.87 4.06 1.41
N PRO A 77 -14.66 4.74 2.57
CA PRO A 77 -14.01 6.05 2.60
C PRO A 77 -12.50 5.92 2.45
N ASP A 78 -11.82 7.04 2.18
CA ASP A 78 -10.38 7.16 2.39
C ASP A 78 -10.02 6.70 3.81
N TYR A 79 -8.89 6.00 3.96
CA TYR A 79 -8.49 5.45 5.25
C TYR A 79 -6.99 5.55 5.52
N PHE A 80 -6.66 5.50 6.81
CA PHE A 80 -5.30 5.40 7.31
C PHE A 80 -5.18 4.13 8.14
N THR A 81 -4.23 3.26 7.77
CA THR A 81 -4.07 1.95 8.44
C THR A 81 -2.62 1.57 8.59
N ARG A 82 -2.35 0.75 9.61
CA ARG A 82 -1.12 -0.04 9.68
C ARG A 82 -1.21 -1.14 8.62
N ILE A 83 -0.11 -1.41 7.92
CA ILE A 83 -0.03 -2.53 6.99
C ILE A 83 0.94 -3.61 7.46
N GLN A 84 0.65 -4.85 7.12
CA GLN A 84 1.45 -6.02 7.44
C GLN A 84 1.82 -6.76 6.16
N LYS A 85 2.96 -7.47 6.23
CA LYS A 85 3.48 -8.22 5.11
C LYS A 85 2.48 -9.30 4.66
N ASP A 86 2.32 -9.41 3.34
CA ASP A 86 1.48 -10.38 2.63
C ASP A 86 -0.03 -10.25 2.89
N GLU A 87 -0.49 -9.13 3.48
CA GLU A 87 -1.92 -8.87 3.69
C GLU A 87 -2.61 -8.18 2.50
N PHE A 88 -3.94 -8.35 2.43
CA PHE A 88 -4.83 -7.78 1.43
C PHE A 88 -5.87 -6.84 2.09
N TYR A 89 -5.96 -5.61 1.59
CA TYR A 89 -6.74 -4.52 2.20
C TYR A 89 -8.04 -4.17 1.44
N GLY A 90 -8.50 -5.07 0.57
CA GLY A 90 -9.88 -5.05 0.06
C GLY A 90 -10.03 -4.55 -1.37
N TRP A 91 -9.18 -3.66 -1.89
CA TRP A 91 -9.32 -3.17 -3.27
C TRP A 91 -9.13 -4.29 -4.32
N PRO A 92 -10.00 -4.42 -5.34
CA PRO A 92 -11.14 -3.56 -5.69
C PRO A 92 -12.51 -4.10 -5.25
N PHE A 93 -12.56 -5.02 -4.27
CA PHE A 93 -13.77 -5.74 -3.85
C PHE A 93 -14.50 -5.13 -2.64
N GLY A 94 -13.87 -4.18 -1.96
CA GLY A 94 -14.47 -3.38 -0.89
C GLY A 94 -15.52 -2.40 -1.41
#